data_AF-A0A6B3I9P4-F1
#
_entry.id   AF-A0A6B3I9P4-F1
#
_cell.length_a   1.000
_cell.length_b   1.000
_cell.length_c   1.000
_cell.angle_alpha   90.00
_cell.angle_beta   90.00
_cell.angle_gamma   90.00
#
_symmetry.space_group_name_H-M   'P 1'
#
loop_
_entity.id
_entity.type
_entity.pdbx_description
1 polymer ?
#
loop_
_entity_poly.entity_id
_entity_poly.type
_entity_poly.pdbx_seq_one_letter_code
_entity_poly.pdbx_strand_id
1 'polypeptide(L)'
;GTQQSSATIDVETESGAEKEGTYQVPAGKVFGITDIVVANFQGDEGVLTISFGERKITTIALETFRNQDYHWVTPIQIPENATVTAAVTCAKPGTPATG
;
A
#
# COMPACT_ATOMS: atom_id res chain seq x y z
N GLY A 1 -25.18 -8.23 -5.59
CA GLY A 1 -24.44 -6.99 -5.28
C GLY A 1 -22.99 -7.36 -5.04
N THR A 2 -22.06 -6.45 -5.33
CA THR A 2 -20.64 -6.64 -5.01
C THR A 2 -20.49 -6.68 -3.49
N GLN A 3 -19.93 -7.76 -2.94
CA GLN A 3 -19.63 -7.84 -1.51
C GLN A 3 -18.52 -6.83 -1.21
N GLN A 4 -18.74 -5.92 -0.25
CA GLN A 4 -17.66 -5.07 0.25
C GLN A 4 -16.67 -5.91 1.06
N SER A 5 -15.38 -5.68 0.83
CA SER A 5 -14.30 -6.31 1.58
C SER A 5 -13.12 -5.36 1.70
N SER A 6 -12.28 -5.58 2.70
CA SER A 6 -11.04 -4.83 2.93
C SER A 6 -9.89 -5.80 3.21
N ALA A 7 -8.67 -5.35 2.95
CA ALA A 7 -7.44 -6.04 3.29
C ALA A 7 -6.39 -5.02 3.72
N THR A 8 -5.46 -5.44 4.58
CA THR A 8 -4.34 -4.62 5.05
C THR A 8 -3.04 -5.24 4.59
N ILE A 9 -2.09 -4.40 4.18
CA ILE A 9 -0.70 -4.78 3.92
C ILE A 9 0.15 -3.97 4.90
N ASP A 10 0.74 -4.66 5.87
CA ASP A 10 1.69 -4.08 6.82
C ASP A 10 3.11 -4.35 6.34
N VAL A 11 3.92 -3.29 6.27
CA VAL A 11 5.32 -3.37 5.83
C VAL A 11 6.20 -2.69 6.86
N GLU A 12 7.13 -3.46 7.42
CA GLU A 12 8.19 -2.97 8.29
C GLU A 12 9.54 -3.22 7.61
N THR A 13 10.35 -2.18 7.50
CA THR A 13 11.69 -2.24 6.89
C THR A 13 12.68 -1.44 7.72
N GLU A 14 13.95 -1.80 7.59
CA GLU A 14 15.06 -1.09 8.22
C GLU A 14 15.50 0.12 7.37
N SER A 15 16.26 1.04 7.99
CA SER A 15 16.85 2.18 7.28
C SER A 15 17.77 1.71 6.15
N GLY A 16 17.59 2.29 4.96
CA GLY A 16 18.34 1.96 3.75
C GLY A 16 17.89 0.67 3.06
N ALA A 17 16.92 -0.07 3.61
CA ALA A 17 16.42 -1.31 3.04
C ALA A 17 15.08 -1.10 2.31
N GLU A 18 14.86 -1.92 1.30
CA GLU A 18 13.57 -2.07 0.63
C GLU A 18 12.89 -3.36 1.08
N LYS A 19 11.59 -3.29 1.33
CA LYS A 19 10.77 -4.45 1.63
C LYS A 19 9.39 -4.33 1.02
N GLU A 20 8.84 -5.47 0.64
CA GLU A 20 7.51 -5.58 0.05
C GLU A 20 6.55 -6.28 1.02
N GLY A 21 5.33 -5.76 1.10
CA GLY A 21 4.16 -6.48 1.58
C GLY A 21 3.20 -6.73 0.42
N THR A 22 2.47 -7.84 0.47
CA THR A 22 1.62 -8.25 -0.64
C THR A 22 0.25 -8.74 -0.20
N TYR A 23 -0.73 -8.58 -1.09
CA TYR A 23 -2.04 -9.22 -1.01
C TYR A 23 -2.34 -9.90 -2.34
N GLN A 24 -2.48 -11.22 -2.33
CA GLN A 24 -2.85 -11.98 -3.52
C GLN A 24 -4.38 -12.13 -3.60
N VAL A 25 -4.95 -11.82 -4.77
CA VAL A 25 -6.38 -11.99 -5.01
C VAL A 25 -6.71 -13.49 -5.04
N PRO A 26 -7.67 -13.98 -4.23
CA PRO A 26 -8.04 -15.39 -4.22
C PRO A 26 -8.51 -15.87 -5.60
N ALA A 27 -8.27 -17.16 -5.89
CA ALA A 27 -8.79 -17.81 -7.10
C ALA A 27 -10.32 -17.65 -7.22
N GLY A 28 -10.80 -17.46 -8.45
CA GLY A 28 -12.21 -17.23 -8.77
C GLY A 28 -12.78 -15.89 -8.27
N LYS A 29 -11.92 -14.93 -7.87
CA LYS A 29 -12.33 -13.58 -7.43
C LYS A 29 -11.67 -12.50 -8.27
N VAL A 30 -12.36 -11.37 -8.37
CA VAL A 30 -11.78 -10.10 -8.83
C VAL A 30 -11.83 -9.15 -7.65
N PHE A 31 -10.71 -8.50 -7.34
CA PHE A 31 -10.65 -7.50 -6.29
C PHE A 31 -10.78 -6.11 -6.91
N GLY A 32 -11.87 -5.41 -6.61
CA GLY A 32 -12.13 -4.06 -7.10
C GLY A 32 -11.73 -3.04 -6.06
N ILE A 33 -10.60 -2.37 -6.27
CA ILE A 33 -10.08 -1.35 -5.34
C ILE A 33 -10.68 0.00 -5.73
N THR A 34 -11.47 0.57 -4.81
CA THR A 34 -12.03 1.92 -4.92
C THR A 34 -11.27 2.91 -4.06
N ASP A 35 -10.66 2.44 -2.98
CA ASP A 35 -10.05 3.28 -1.95
C ASP A 35 -8.80 2.61 -1.41
N ILE A 36 -7.79 3.42 -1.08
CA ILE A 36 -6.61 3.00 -0.32
C ILE A 36 -6.38 4.03 0.78
N VAL A 37 -6.15 3.56 1.99
CA VAL A 37 -5.67 4.37 3.11
C VAL A 37 -4.24 3.95 3.40
N VAL A 38 -3.32 4.91 3.44
CA VAL A 38 -1.92 4.70 3.79
C VAL A 38 -1.58 5.41 5.09
N ALA A 39 -0.79 4.73 5.93
CA ALA A 39 -0.35 5.25 7.21
C ALA A 39 1.18 5.18 7.32
N ASN A 40 1.77 6.28 7.76
CA ASN A 40 3.18 6.40 8.11
C ASN A 40 3.26 7.15 9.44
N PHE A 41 2.74 6.53 10.50
CA PHE A 41 2.52 7.20 11.77
C PHE A 41 3.82 7.64 12.46
N GLN A 42 4.89 6.84 12.36
CA GLN A 42 6.23 7.17 12.88
C GLN A 42 6.86 8.37 12.17
N GLY A 43 6.40 8.68 10.94
CA GLY A 43 6.92 9.77 10.15
C GLY A 43 8.26 9.46 9.50
N ASP A 44 8.40 8.24 8.98
CA ASP A 44 9.56 7.81 8.21
C ASP A 44 9.73 8.67 6.94
N GLU A 45 10.97 8.84 6.49
CA GLU A 45 11.31 9.47 5.22
C GLU A 45 11.75 8.40 4.22
N GLY A 46 11.38 8.54 2.95
CA GLY A 46 11.63 7.52 1.94
C GLY A 46 10.50 7.44 0.93
N VAL A 47 10.23 6.24 0.41
CA VAL A 47 9.24 6.06 -0.67
C VAL A 47 8.38 4.82 -0.43
N LEU A 48 7.06 4.98 -0.61
CA LEU A 48 6.10 3.90 -0.79
C LEU A 48 5.70 3.83 -2.27
N THR A 49 5.86 2.67 -2.90
CA THR A 49 5.31 2.38 -4.22
C THR A 49 4.21 1.33 -4.10
N ILE A 50 3.03 1.65 -4.66
CA ILE A 50 1.92 0.70 -4.75
C ILE A 50 1.80 0.24 -6.20
N SER A 51 1.84 -1.07 -6.41
CA SER A 51 1.69 -1.71 -7.71
C SER A 51 0.67 -2.84 -7.66
N PHE A 52 0.03 -3.06 -8.81
CA PHE A 52 -0.99 -4.06 -9.03
C PHE A 52 -0.57 -4.94 -10.20
N GLY A 53 -0.07 -6.13 -9.90
CA GLY A 53 0.73 -6.91 -10.86
C GLY A 53 1.90 -6.08 -11.36
N GLU A 54 2.02 -5.92 -12.68
CA GLU A 54 3.10 -5.13 -13.30
C GLU A 54 2.79 -3.62 -13.38
N ARG A 55 1.56 -3.19 -13.05
CA ARG A 55 1.16 -1.79 -13.17
C ARG A 55 1.50 -1.03 -11.88
N LYS A 56 2.43 -0.08 -11.98
CA LYS A 56 2.62 0.93 -10.94
C LYS A 56 1.42 1.87 -10.89
N ILE A 57 0.83 2.05 -9.71
CA ILE A 57 -0.35 2.88 -9.50
C ILE A 57 0.04 4.24 -8.98
N THR A 58 0.86 4.26 -7.93
CA THR A 58 1.34 5.50 -7.33
C THR A 58 2.67 5.26 -6.63
N THR A 59 3.43 6.34 -6.50
CA THR A 59 4.65 6.42 -5.70
C THR A 59 4.52 7.67 -4.83
N ILE A 60 4.67 7.49 -3.52
CA ILE A 60 4.41 8.51 -2.51
C ILE A 60 5.66 8.64 -1.65
N ALA A 61 6.14 9.86 -1.47
CA ALA A 61 7.21 10.13 -0.53
C ALA A 61 6.66 9.98 0.91
N LEU A 62 7.31 9.16 1.74
CA LEU A 62 6.81 8.79 3.06
C LEU A 62 6.61 10.02 3.96
N GLU A 63 7.48 11.02 3.83
CA GLU A 63 7.44 12.26 4.60
C GLU A 63 6.22 13.13 4.32
N THR A 64 5.52 12.91 3.21
CA THR A 64 4.36 13.72 2.78
C THR A 64 3.04 13.32 3.42
N PHE A 65 3.00 12.21 4.17
CA PHE A 65 1.78 11.76 4.84
C PHE A 65 2.04 11.19 6.24
N ARG A 66 0.98 11.21 7.05
CA ARG A 66 0.86 10.40 8.28
C ARG A 66 -0.33 9.47 8.18
N ASN A 67 -1.41 9.98 7.59
CA ASN A 67 -2.64 9.30 7.22
C ASN A 67 -3.17 9.94 5.93
N GLN A 68 -3.17 9.22 4.80
CA GLN A 68 -3.67 9.73 3.53
C GLN A 68 -4.59 8.69 2.89
N ASP A 69 -5.72 9.13 2.35
CA ASP A 69 -6.60 8.32 1.52
C ASP A 69 -6.51 8.71 0.04
N TYR A 70 -6.66 7.71 -0.83
CA TYR A 70 -6.84 7.87 -2.27
C TYR A 70 -8.12 7.15 -2.66
N HIS A 71 -8.99 7.84 -3.41
CA HIS A 71 -10.28 7.32 -3.84
C HIS A 71 -10.42 7.44 -5.37
N TRP A 72 -10.99 6.40 -5.99
CA TRP A 72 -11.21 6.33 -7.42
C TRP A 72 -12.70 6.22 -7.74
N VAL A 73 -13.15 7.04 -8.70
CA VAL A 73 -14.52 6.94 -9.23
C VAL A 73 -14.71 5.64 -10.03
N THR A 74 -13.69 5.22 -10.77
CA THR A 74 -13.68 3.94 -11.50
C THR A 74 -12.79 2.95 -10.77
N PRO A 75 -13.35 1.81 -10.28
CA PRO A 75 -12.56 0.83 -9.54
C PRO A 75 -11.40 0.28 -10.37
N ILE A 76 -10.26 0.09 -9.72
CA ILE A 76 -9.13 -0.62 -10.32
C ILE A 76 -9.36 -2.12 -10.07
N GLN A 77 -9.56 -2.88 -11.16
CA GLN A 77 -9.85 -4.31 -11.08
C GLN A 77 -8.56 -5.12 -11.11
N ILE A 78 -8.39 -5.95 -10.08
CA ILE A 78 -7.27 -6.87 -9.95
C ILE A 78 -7.79 -8.29 -10.20
N PRO A 79 -7.31 -8.98 -11.25
CA PRO A 79 -7.78 -10.32 -11.56
C PRO A 79 -7.34 -11.33 -10.49
N GLU A 80 -7.96 -12.50 -10.50
CA GLU A 80 -7.58 -13.61 -9.62
C GLU A 80 -6.09 -13.95 -9.74
N ASN A 81 -5.49 -14.39 -8.64
CA ASN A 81 -4.08 -14.77 -8.52
C ASN A 81 -3.06 -13.64 -8.75
N ALA A 82 -3.48 -12.46 -9.21
CA ALA A 82 -2.62 -11.28 -9.26
C ALA A 82 -2.43 -10.69 -7.85
N THR A 83 -1.38 -9.89 -7.74
CA THR A 83 -0.90 -9.39 -6.45
C THR A 83 -0.98 -7.87 -6.39
N VAL A 84 -1.48 -7.37 -5.28
CA VAL A 84 -1.27 -5.99 -4.84
C VAL A 84 0.00 -5.95 -4.02
N THR A 85 0.95 -5.09 -4.39
CA THR A 85 2.23 -4.95 -3.71
C THR A 85 2.38 -3.53 -3.18
N ALA A 86 2.80 -3.42 -1.92
CA ALA A 86 3.31 -2.20 -1.31
C ALA A 86 4.82 -2.38 -1.08
N ALA A 87 5.63 -1.68 -1.86
CA ALA A 87 7.09 -1.66 -1.73
C ALA A 87 7.50 -0.40 -0.97
N VAL A 88 8.21 -0.57 0.15
CA VAL A 88 8.67 0.52 1.00
C VAL A 88 10.20 0.53 1.01
N THR A 89 10.77 1.67 0.65
CA THR A 89 12.19 1.98 0.90
C THR A 89 12.24 3.04 1.98
N CYS A 90 12.74 2.70 3.16
CA CYS A 90 12.94 3.67 4.23
C CYS A 90 14.33 4.29 4.09
N ALA A 91 14.42 5.59 3.86
CA ALA A 91 15.70 6.30 3.83
C ALA A 91 16.15 6.69 5.23
N LYS A 92 15.20 7.11 6.07
CA LYS A 92 15.45 7.53 7.45
C LYS A 92 14.24 7.22 8.32
N PRO A 93 14.40 6.42 9.39
CA PRO A 93 13.35 6.18 10.36
C PRO A 93 12.91 7.49 11.03
N GLY A 94 11.61 7.65 11.18
CA GLY A 94 11.01 8.71 11.97
C GLY A 94 11.22 8.49 13.46
N THR A 95 10.64 9.38 14.27
CA THR A 95 10.67 9.22 15.73
C THR A 95 9.42 8.44 16.15
N PRO A 96 9.57 7.27 16.81
CA PRO A 96 8.42 6.54 17.32
C PRO A 96 7.55 7.46 18.19
N ALA A 97 6.24 7.47 17.94
CA ALA A 97 5.34 8.17 18.84
C ALA A 97 5.35 7.45 20.19
N THR A 98 6.04 8.03 21.17
CA THR A 98 5.93 7.59 22.55
C THR A 98 4.58 8.10 23.07
N GLY A 99 3.62 7.19 23.22
CA GLY A 99 2.40 7.46 23.97
C GLY A 99 2.69 7.78 25.43
#